data_AF-A0AA86R4G1-F1
#
_entry.id   AF-A0AA86R4G1-F1
#
_cell.length_a   1.000
_cell.length_b   1.000
_cell.length_c   1.000
_cell.angle_alpha   90.00
_cell.angle_beta   90.00
_cell.angle_gamma   90.00
#
_symmetry.space_group_name_H-M   'P 1'
#
loop_
_entity.id
_entity.type
_entity.pdbx_description
1 polymer ?
#
loop_
_entity_poly.entity_id
_entity_poly.type
_entity_poly.pdbx_seq_one_letter_code
_entity_poly.pdbx_strand_id
1 'polypeptide(L)'
;MIQMKIAETLQANYVLLHQIHLFLHVNCKQSYKRQKNQYRQNQNDRWSQEEDNIMNTAIQIYRENVKAISQVVASKSRSQVYQRLRYLRDEMKRIQTGKYYENSKY
;
A
#
# COMPACT_ATOMS: atom_id res chain seq x y z
N MET A 1 11.02 47.47 28.80
CA MET A 1 11.71 46.81 27.65
C MET A 1 12.13 45.37 27.91
N ILE A 2 12.79 45.04 29.03
CA ILE A 2 13.31 43.67 29.28
C ILE A 2 12.19 42.62 29.36
N GLN A 3 11.11 42.92 30.08
CA GLN A 3 9.91 42.04 30.21
C GLN A 3 9.26 41.70 28.86
N MET A 4 9.26 42.64 27.91
CA MET A 4 8.67 42.49 26.58
C MET A 4 9.48 41.51 25.71
N LYS A 5 10.82 41.63 25.74
CA LYS A 5 11.72 40.70 25.04
C LYS A 5 11.64 39.27 25.58
N ILE A 6 11.42 39.11 26.88
CA ILE A 6 11.22 37.80 27.53
C ILE A 6 9.90 37.17 27.07
N ALA A 7 8.82 37.95 26.97
CA ALA A 7 7.53 37.47 26.47
C ALA A 7 7.61 37.03 25.00
N GLU A 8 8.30 37.78 24.15
CA GLU A 8 8.51 37.44 22.72
C GLU A 8 9.34 36.16 22.55
N THR A 9 10.37 35.95 23.38
CA THR A 9 11.18 34.72 23.34
C THR A 9 10.40 33.51 23.84
N LEU A 10 9.57 33.65 24.88
CA LEU A 10 8.68 32.59 25.35
C LEU A 10 7.63 32.20 24.28
N GLN A 11 7.04 33.21 23.62
CA GLN A 11 6.09 32.99 22.52
C GLN A 11 6.75 32.24 21.36
N ALA A 12 7.97 32.64 20.96
CA ALA A 12 8.71 31.97 19.90
C ALA A 12 9.06 30.51 20.25
N ASN A 13 9.48 30.26 21.49
CA ASN A 13 9.77 28.90 21.98
C ASN A 13 8.51 28.01 21.97
N TYR A 14 7.35 28.55 22.35
CA TYR A 14 6.09 27.82 22.31
C TYR A 14 5.69 27.43 20.88
N VAL A 15 5.83 28.35 19.93
CA VAL A 15 5.53 28.09 18.50
C VAL A 15 6.45 27.01 17.94
N LEU A 16 7.75 27.06 18.25
CA LEU A 16 8.73 26.06 17.85
C LEU A 16 8.40 24.66 18.41
N LEU A 17 8.08 24.57 19.70
CA LEU A 17 7.66 23.30 20.31
C LEU A 17 6.39 22.74 19.68
N HIS A 18 5.42 23.60 19.35
CA HIS A 18 4.19 23.19 18.70
C HIS A 18 4.43 22.67 17.27
N GLN A 19 5.31 23.31 16.50
CA GLN A 19 5.69 22.85 15.17
C GLN A 19 6.42 21.51 15.19
N ILE A 20 7.33 21.31 16.15
CA ILE A 20 8.04 20.03 16.34
C ILE A 20 7.03 18.91 16.69
N HIS A 21 6.08 19.19 17.59
CA HIS A 21 5.04 18.22 17.96
C HIS A 21 4.17 17.80 16.76
N LEU A 22 3.73 18.77 15.95
CA LEU A 22 2.95 18.49 14.74
C LEU A 22 3.75 17.67 13.72
N PHE A 23 5.03 18.02 13.51
CA PHE A 23 5.91 17.27 12.62
C PHE A 23 6.09 15.81 13.07
N LEU A 24 6.33 15.57 14.36
CA LEU A 24 6.44 14.23 14.92
C LEU A 24 5.13 13.43 14.76
N HIS A 25 3.98 14.06 15.03
CA HIS A 25 2.69 13.40 14.93
C HIS A 25 2.30 13.04 13.49
N VAL A 26 2.58 13.93 12.52
CA VAL A 26 2.36 13.66 11.09
C VAL A 26 3.28 12.53 10.61
N ASN A 27 4.57 12.57 10.94
CA ASN A 27 5.51 11.52 10.54
C ASN A 27 5.21 10.17 11.17
N CYS A 28 4.79 10.13 12.43
CA CYS A 28 4.37 8.90 13.10
C CYS A 28 3.15 8.27 12.41
N LYS A 29 2.13 9.08 12.08
CA LYS A 29 0.96 8.62 11.31
C LYS A 29 1.33 8.10 9.93
N GLN A 30 2.27 8.75 9.25
CA GLN A 30 2.73 8.34 7.93
C GLN A 30 3.56 7.05 7.98
N SER A 31 4.42 6.91 8.98
CA SER A 31 5.21 5.69 9.25
C SER A 31 4.31 4.50 9.55
N TYR A 32 3.31 4.66 10.43
CA TYR A 32 2.33 3.61 10.72
C TYR A 32 1.55 3.17 9.47
N LYS A 33 1.12 4.13 8.63
CA LYS A 33 0.47 3.81 7.34
C LYS A 33 1.40 3.03 6.40
N ARG A 34 2.69 3.40 6.32
CA ARG A 34 3.70 2.70 5.50
C ARG A 34 3.92 1.26 6.00
N GLN A 35 4.14 1.07 7.30
CA GLN A 35 4.30 -0.26 7.89
C GLN A 35 3.05 -1.13 7.70
N LYS A 36 1.85 -0.57 7.90
CA LYS A 36 0.60 -1.28 7.65
C LYS A 36 0.44 -1.70 6.18
N ASN A 37 0.86 -0.87 5.24
CA ASN A 37 0.83 -1.21 3.82
C ASN A 37 1.88 -2.26 3.46
N GLN A 38 3.07 -2.19 4.06
CA GLN A 38 4.16 -3.15 3.86
C GLN A 38 3.81 -4.52 4.48
N TYR A 39 3.17 -4.55 5.64
CA TYR A 39 2.66 -5.79 6.25
C TYR A 39 1.54 -6.42 5.41
N ARG A 40 0.68 -5.58 4.81
CA ARG A 40 -0.33 -6.02 3.84
C ARG A 40 0.31 -6.53 2.53
N GLN A 41 1.43 -5.99 2.08
CA GLN A 41 2.15 -6.53 0.92
C GLN A 41 2.80 -7.88 1.28
N ASN A 42 3.54 -7.94 2.38
CA ASN A 42 4.26 -9.15 2.81
C ASN A 42 3.34 -10.36 3.10
N GLN A 43 2.11 -10.16 3.58
CA GLN A 43 1.15 -11.28 3.74
C GLN A 43 0.42 -11.68 2.43
N ASN A 44 0.58 -10.90 1.36
CA ASN A 44 -0.05 -11.13 0.06
C ASN A 44 0.93 -11.61 -1.04
N ASP A 45 2.24 -11.61 -0.77
CA ASP A 45 3.27 -11.68 -1.82
C ASP A 45 3.80 -13.09 -2.17
N ARG A 46 3.31 -14.17 -1.57
CA ARG A 46 3.64 -15.52 -2.06
C ARG A 46 2.45 -16.17 -2.73
N TRP A 47 2.18 -15.71 -3.95
CA TRP A 47 1.50 -16.52 -4.95
C TRP A 47 2.53 -17.51 -5.50
N SER A 48 2.28 -18.80 -5.34
CA SER A 48 3.05 -19.82 -6.04
C SER A 48 2.67 -19.83 -7.53
N GLN A 49 3.55 -20.36 -8.37
CA GLN A 49 3.25 -20.53 -9.78
C GLN A 49 2.00 -21.40 -10.01
N GLU A 50 1.79 -22.40 -9.16
CA GLU A 50 0.61 -23.26 -9.21
C GLU A 50 -0.67 -22.48 -8.86
N GLU A 51 -0.63 -21.66 -7.81
CA GLU A 51 -1.75 -20.80 -7.43
C GLU A 51 -2.11 -19.81 -8.54
N ASP A 52 -1.11 -19.24 -9.23
CA ASP A 52 -1.33 -18.37 -10.39
C ASP A 52 -1.92 -19.12 -11.59
N ASN A 53 -1.49 -20.36 -11.84
CA ASN A 53 -2.06 -21.17 -12.92
C ASN A 53 -3.53 -21.48 -12.64
N ILE A 54 -3.85 -21.92 -11.43
CA ILE A 54 -5.24 -22.18 -10.99
C ILE A 54 -6.06 -20.89 -11.09
N MET A 55 -5.50 -19.76 -10.66
CA MET A 55 -6.13 -18.45 -10.74
C MET A 55 -6.44 -18.07 -12.18
N ASN A 56 -5.51 -18.25 -13.12
CA ASN A 56 -5.71 -17.94 -14.54
C ASN A 56 -6.81 -18.80 -15.16
N THR A 57 -6.83 -20.10 -14.87
CA THR A 57 -7.91 -21.00 -15.31
C THR A 57 -9.25 -20.59 -14.70
N ALA A 58 -9.27 -20.24 -13.41
CA ALA A 58 -10.49 -19.78 -12.75
C ALA A 58 -10.99 -18.44 -13.32
N ILE A 59 -10.09 -17.53 -13.70
CA ILE A 59 -10.44 -16.27 -14.40
C ILE A 59 -11.07 -16.58 -15.77
N GLN A 60 -10.58 -17.56 -16.52
CA GLN A 60 -11.17 -17.92 -17.81
C GLN A 60 -12.60 -18.45 -17.67
N ILE A 61 -12.86 -19.26 -16.64
CA ILE A 61 -14.17 -19.89 -16.39
C ILE A 61 -15.16 -18.91 -15.73
N TYR A 62 -14.73 -18.26 -14.66
CA TYR A 62 -15.58 -17.45 -13.78
C TYR A 62 -15.43 -15.93 -14.01
N ARG A 63 -14.58 -15.51 -14.96
CA ARG A 63 -14.30 -14.11 -15.29
C ARG A 63 -13.83 -13.31 -14.08
N GLU A 64 -14.60 -12.32 -13.65
CA GLU A 64 -14.28 -11.46 -12.50
C GLU A 64 -15.05 -11.83 -11.23
N ASN A 65 -15.68 -13.02 -11.21
CA ASN A 65 -16.42 -13.48 -10.03
C ASN A 65 -15.45 -13.92 -8.92
N VAL A 66 -15.04 -12.96 -8.11
CA VAL A 66 -14.14 -13.14 -6.95
C VAL A 66 -14.63 -14.25 -6.02
N LYS A 67 -15.96 -14.35 -5.82
CA LYS A 67 -16.54 -15.35 -4.93
C LYS A 67 -16.26 -16.74 -5.43
N ALA A 68 -16.51 -17.02 -6.72
CA ALA A 68 -16.26 -18.32 -7.33
C ALA A 68 -14.76 -18.64 -7.39
N ILE A 69 -13.94 -17.67 -7.82
CA ILE A 69 -12.48 -17.87 -7.93
C ILE A 69 -11.86 -18.17 -6.55
N SER A 70 -12.32 -17.51 -5.49
CA SER A 70 -11.86 -17.80 -4.12
C SER A 70 -12.23 -19.18 -3.59
N GLN A 71 -13.20 -19.86 -4.20
CA GLN A 71 -13.50 -21.26 -3.84
C GLN A 71 -12.53 -22.22 -4.54
N VAL A 72 -12.05 -21.85 -5.74
CA VAL A 72 -11.10 -22.67 -6.52
C VAL A 72 -9.68 -22.50 -5.99
N VAL A 73 -9.27 -21.26 -5.72
CA VAL A 73 -7.98 -20.95 -5.09
C VAL A 73 -8.15 -21.01 -3.56
N ALA A 74 -8.42 -22.21 -3.03
CA ALA A 74 -8.76 -22.41 -1.63
C ALA A 74 -7.65 -21.96 -0.65
N SER A 75 -6.40 -21.90 -1.11
CA SER A 75 -5.26 -21.41 -0.34
C SER A 75 -5.27 -19.89 -0.13
N LYS A 76 -6.11 -19.15 -0.84
CA LYS A 76 -6.19 -17.68 -0.79
C LYS A 76 -7.56 -17.19 -0.35
N SER A 77 -7.56 -16.18 0.50
CA SER A 77 -8.78 -15.48 0.90
C SER A 77 -9.39 -14.68 -0.26
N ARG A 78 -10.69 -14.35 -0.16
CA ARG A 78 -11.36 -13.46 -1.13
C ARG A 78 -10.65 -12.13 -1.35
N SER A 79 -10.10 -11.54 -0.28
CA SER A 79 -9.36 -10.28 -0.38
C SER A 79 -8.08 -10.44 -1.19
N GLN A 80 -7.35 -11.55 -1.00
CA GLN A 80 -6.15 -11.87 -1.76
C GLN A 80 -6.46 -12.08 -3.24
N VAL A 81 -7.51 -12.84 -3.54
CA VAL A 81 -7.99 -13.09 -4.90
C VAL A 81 -8.38 -11.78 -5.60
N TYR A 82 -9.15 -10.92 -4.93
CA TYR A 82 -9.50 -9.60 -5.45
C TYR A 82 -8.26 -8.74 -5.74
N GLN A 83 -7.30 -8.73 -4.82
CA GLN A 83 -6.09 -7.94 -4.97
C GLN A 83 -5.21 -8.45 -6.12
N ARG A 84 -5.12 -9.77 -6.31
CA ARG A 84 -4.43 -10.39 -7.45
C ARG A 84 -5.11 -10.09 -8.78
N LEU A 85 -6.45 -10.17 -8.84
CA LEU A 85 -7.21 -9.77 -10.04
C LEU A 85 -6.95 -8.33 -10.45
N ARG A 86 -6.94 -7.42 -9.47
CA ARG A 86 -6.64 -6.00 -9.72
C ARG A 86 -5.22 -5.84 -10.27
N TYR A 87 -4.25 -6.50 -9.65
CA TYR A 87 -2.86 -6.47 -10.12
C TYR A 87 -2.73 -7.00 -11.56
N LEU A 88 -3.28 -8.16 -11.88
CA LEU A 88 -3.23 -8.76 -13.22
C LEU A 88 -3.91 -7.87 -14.28
N ARG A 89 -5.03 -7.22 -13.93
CA ARG A 89 -5.72 -6.27 -14.81
C ARG A 89 -4.88 -5.03 -15.08
N ASP A 90 -4.29 -4.46 -14.03
CA ASP A 90 -3.42 -3.28 -14.16
C ASP A 90 -2.17 -3.63 -14.98
N GLU A 91 -1.62 -4.83 -14.82
CA GLU A 91 -0.49 -5.33 -15.59
C GLU A 91 -0.84 -5.56 -17.07
N MET A 92 -1.99 -6.17 -17.38
CA MET A 92 -2.48 -6.30 -18.75
C MET A 92 -2.67 -4.93 -19.43
N LYS A 93 -3.22 -3.95 -18.71
CA LYS A 93 -3.36 -2.58 -19.21
C LYS A 93 -2.00 -1.92 -19.47
N ARG A 94 -0.99 -2.17 -18.64
CA ARG A 94 0.39 -1.66 -18.86
C ARG A 94 1.02 -2.25 -20.11
N ILE A 95 0.90 -3.56 -20.29
CA ILE A 95 1.37 -4.27 -21.49
C ILE A 95 0.69 -3.68 -22.74
N GLN A 96 -0.63 -3.50 -22.69
CA GLN A 96 -1.43 -2.98 -23.81
C GLN A 96 -1.16 -1.50 -24.12
N THR A 97 -0.78 -0.70 -23.12
CA THR A 97 -0.43 0.72 -23.28
C THR A 97 1.05 0.97 -23.52
N GLY A 98 1.89 -0.09 -23.59
CA GLY A 98 3.33 0.01 -23.80
C GLY A 98 4.10 0.69 -22.66
N LYS A 99 3.47 0.92 -21.50
CA LYS A 99 4.11 1.57 -20.35
C LYS A 99 4.74 0.53 -19.44
N TYR A 100 5.89 0.00 -19.84
CA TYR A 100 6.76 -0.74 -18.94
C TYR A 100 7.51 0.26 -18.04
N TYR A 101 7.39 0.11 -16.73
CA TYR A 101 8.39 0.67 -15.82
C TYR A 101 9.58 -0.28 -15.86
N GLU A 102 10.65 0.13 -16.55
CA GLU A 102 11.98 -0.43 -16.35
C GLU A 102 12.35 -0.30 -14.87
N ASN A 103 12.13 -1.34 -14.07
CA ASN A 103 12.73 -1.46 -12.74
C ASN A 103 13.13 -2.91 -12.52
N SER A 104 14.25 -3.25 -13.14
CA SER A 104 15.09 -4.38 -12.78
C SER A 104 16.52 -4.06 -13.23
N LYS A 105 17.05 -2.94 -12.73
CA LYS A 105 18.50 -2.71 -12.69
C LYS A 105 18.97 -3.05 -11.28
N TYR A 106 19.67 -4.18 -11.21
CA TYR A 106 20.64 -4.63 -10.20
C TYR A 106 20.15 -4.82 -8.76
#